data_AF-A0A1H8ZEF8-F1
#
_entry.id   AF-A0A1H8ZEF8-F1
#
_cell.length_a   1.000
_cell.length_b   1.000
_cell.length_c   1.000
_cell.angle_alpha   90.00
_cell.angle_beta   90.00
_cell.angle_gamma   90.00
#
_symmetry.space_group_name_H-M   'P 1'
#
loop_
_entity.id
_entity.type
_entity.pdbx_description
1 polymer ?
#
loop_
_entity_poly.entity_id
_entity_poly.type
_entity_poly.pdbx_seq_one_letter_code
_entity_poly.pdbx_strand_id
1 'polypeptide(L)'
;MQRTLALLLGCLCTLSATAAPLAQGQAFQVNQYSSGDQQRPALARSPGGGFVLAWDSDGQDGSQNGVYARRYSAQGLPLGNEFQVNEHRDNRQFAPRIAADAVGAFVVVWLSNSQDKIGIQLYARLFDAAGNPRGGEFRVDTDQHPVYTQFDVAMAADGRVVITWIERDNLLGSATVQNKTLYARRYGASGAAQGELITVYQTPLYLLRVPTVAMDGSGNFVLAWFVGADSIWARRYDAAGKARGGSFRVSPADASLIVDRPRIAADFAGNFALAWETGAAGDGSDSGVYLRSYDAGGRALMKATRLDSALLRNPEIALGGAGIVVAAHSSGVYAQCYGLNGAALDQAFRADTAAQPGTSLFADVAADASGNLVFAWQNFGDDGSGRGVFARLFSAC
;
A
#
# COMPACT_ATOMS: atom_id res chain seq x y z
N MET A 1 -1.21 51.89 60.11
CA MET A 1 -2.07 51.01 59.28
C MET A 1 -1.51 51.02 57.85
N GLN A 2 -0.59 50.12 57.52
CA GLN A 2 -0.07 49.93 56.16
C GLN A 2 -0.51 48.54 55.69
N ARG A 3 -1.22 48.49 54.56
CA ARG A 3 -1.75 47.26 53.97
C ARG A 3 -0.69 46.60 53.10
N THR A 4 -0.42 45.35 53.40
CA THR A 4 0.40 44.39 52.65
C THR A 4 -0.26 44.07 51.31
N LEU A 5 0.49 44.13 50.20
CA LEU A 5 0.09 43.58 48.90
C LEU A 5 1.18 42.59 48.46
N ALA A 6 0.93 41.29 48.63
CA ALA A 6 1.79 40.23 48.13
C ALA A 6 1.32 39.84 46.72
N LEU A 7 2.14 40.14 45.71
CA LEU A 7 1.95 39.63 44.35
C LEU A 7 2.27 38.13 44.32
N LEU A 8 1.26 37.31 44.00
CA LEU A 8 1.45 35.93 43.57
C LEU A 8 1.85 35.93 42.09
N LEU A 9 3.14 35.70 41.81
CA LEU A 9 3.60 35.32 40.47
C LEU A 9 3.12 33.88 40.20
N GLY A 10 2.07 33.73 39.40
CA GLY A 10 1.69 32.46 38.81
C GLY A 10 2.72 32.06 37.75
N CYS A 11 3.50 31.02 38.03
CA CYS A 11 4.38 30.39 37.06
C CYS A 11 3.50 29.67 36.02
N LEU A 12 3.36 30.24 34.83
CA LEU A 12 2.78 29.58 33.67
C LEU A 12 3.78 28.53 33.16
N CYS A 13 3.71 27.32 33.72
CA CYS A 13 4.29 26.14 33.10
C CYS A 13 3.53 25.86 31.80
N THR A 14 4.12 26.20 30.65
CA THR A 14 3.70 25.62 29.38
C THR A 14 4.11 24.15 29.39
N LEU A 15 3.17 23.25 29.67
CA LEU A 15 3.35 21.83 29.40
C LEU A 15 3.45 21.65 27.87
N SER A 16 4.67 21.61 27.36
CA SER A 16 4.95 20.92 26.11
C SER A 16 4.73 19.43 26.40
N ALA A 17 3.53 18.93 26.11
CA ALA A 17 3.25 17.50 26.15
C ALA A 17 4.06 16.83 25.03
N THR A 18 5.27 16.36 25.36
CA THR A 18 5.95 15.36 24.54
C THR A 18 5.09 14.11 24.60
N ALA A 19 4.40 13.78 23.50
CA ALA A 19 3.65 12.55 23.38
C ALA A 19 4.56 11.39 23.82
N ALA A 20 4.12 10.59 24.80
CA ALA A 20 4.86 9.44 25.26
C ALA A 20 4.99 8.43 24.10
N PRO A 21 6.12 7.73 23.95
CA PRO A 21 6.26 6.67 22.95
C PRO A 21 5.15 5.64 23.17
N LEU A 22 4.42 5.33 22.09
CA LEU A 22 3.41 4.28 22.11
C LEU A 22 4.15 2.96 22.37
N ALA A 23 3.76 2.25 23.43
CA ALA A 23 4.35 0.97 23.75
C ALA A 23 4.21 0.02 22.55
N GLN A 24 5.31 -0.61 22.13
CA GLN A 24 5.29 -1.66 21.12
C GLN A 24 4.16 -2.66 21.45
N GLY A 25 3.28 -2.92 20.49
CA GLY A 25 2.15 -3.81 20.67
C GLY A 25 0.85 -3.19 21.19
N GLN A 26 0.70 -1.88 21.40
CA GLN A 26 -0.63 -1.26 21.52
C GLN A 26 -1.09 -0.65 20.19
N ALA A 27 -2.37 -0.84 19.87
CA ALA A 27 -2.99 -0.18 18.73
C ALA A 27 -3.29 1.29 19.06
N PHE A 28 -3.24 2.14 18.05
CA PHE A 28 -3.56 3.56 18.16
C PHE A 28 -4.33 4.05 16.94
N GLN A 29 -5.17 5.07 17.12
CA GLN A 29 -5.87 5.73 16.02
C GLN A 29 -4.94 6.70 15.30
N VAL A 30 -5.02 6.65 13.97
CA VAL A 30 -4.13 7.39 13.06
C VAL A 30 -4.75 8.74 12.69
N ASN A 31 -6.01 8.70 12.25
CA ASN A 31 -6.78 9.90 11.90
C ASN A 31 -7.13 10.72 13.16
N GLN A 32 -7.16 12.04 12.99
CA GLN A 32 -7.59 13.02 13.98
C GLN A 32 -9.01 13.52 13.68
N TYR A 33 -9.35 13.66 12.39
CA TYR A 33 -10.71 13.88 11.95
C TYR A 33 -11.51 12.59 12.05
N SER A 34 -12.62 12.63 12.80
CA SER A 34 -13.43 11.44 13.09
C SER A 34 -14.83 11.48 12.49
N SER A 35 -15.26 12.60 11.89
CA SER A 35 -16.58 12.65 11.26
C SER A 35 -16.58 11.86 9.95
N GLY A 36 -17.63 11.09 9.68
CA GLY A 36 -17.71 10.27 8.48
C GLY A 36 -16.68 9.13 8.48
N ASP A 37 -16.51 8.51 7.32
CA ASP A 37 -15.66 7.33 7.17
C ASP A 37 -14.23 7.69 6.74
N GLN A 38 -13.24 7.20 7.48
CA GLN A 38 -11.84 7.11 7.08
C GLN A 38 -11.49 5.66 6.70
N GLN A 39 -11.02 5.45 5.48
CA GLN A 39 -10.95 4.13 4.85
C GLN A 39 -9.67 3.91 4.03
N ARG A 40 -9.44 2.63 3.72
CA ARG A 40 -8.39 2.11 2.85
C ARG A 40 -7.02 2.69 3.20
N PRO A 41 -6.54 2.40 4.41
CA PRO A 41 -5.20 2.80 4.79
C PRO A 41 -4.18 2.16 3.85
N ALA A 42 -3.21 2.95 3.45
CA ALA A 42 -2.01 2.52 2.76
C ALA A 42 -0.79 3.00 3.56
N LEU A 43 0.22 2.15 3.69
CA LEU A 43 1.34 2.31 4.60
C LEU A 43 2.66 2.23 3.84
N ALA A 44 3.55 3.19 4.06
CA ALA A 44 4.93 3.09 3.63
C ALA A 44 5.86 3.29 4.83
N ARG A 45 6.88 2.43 4.93
CA ARG A 45 7.90 2.50 5.97
C ARG A 45 9.27 2.61 5.33
N SER A 46 10.05 3.58 5.79
CA SER A 46 11.45 3.76 5.40
C SER A 46 12.34 2.75 6.12
N PRO A 47 13.53 2.43 5.58
CA PRO A 47 14.53 1.57 6.24
C PRO A 47 14.93 2.04 7.63
N GLY A 48 14.94 3.35 7.87
CA GLY A 48 15.21 3.97 9.16
C GLY A 48 14.06 3.84 10.19
N GLY A 49 12.95 3.21 9.81
CA GLY A 49 11.83 2.91 10.69
C GLY A 49 10.71 3.94 10.68
N GLY A 50 10.95 5.18 10.26
CA GLY A 50 9.89 6.18 10.09
C GLY A 50 8.87 5.74 9.04
N PHE A 51 7.60 6.02 9.26
CA PHE A 51 6.51 5.56 8.40
C PHE A 51 5.45 6.64 8.16
N VAL A 52 4.70 6.47 7.07
CA VAL A 52 3.62 7.36 6.64
C VAL A 52 2.41 6.51 6.30
N LEU A 53 1.25 6.97 6.76
CA LEU A 53 -0.05 6.38 6.45
C LEU A 53 -0.85 7.35 5.62
N ALA A 54 -1.51 6.85 4.57
CA ALA A 54 -2.47 7.60 3.76
C ALA A 54 -3.82 6.87 3.75
N TRP A 55 -4.92 7.61 3.69
CA TRP A 55 -6.29 7.08 3.67
C TRP A 55 -7.22 8.02 2.92
N ASP A 56 -8.40 7.54 2.53
CA ASP A 56 -9.48 8.42 2.05
C ASP A 56 -10.43 8.77 3.19
N SER A 57 -10.85 10.03 3.26
CA SER A 57 -11.61 10.62 4.36
C SER A 57 -12.86 11.32 3.83
N ASP A 58 -14.03 10.93 4.31
CA ASP A 58 -15.33 11.46 3.87
C ASP A 58 -15.65 12.83 4.48
N GLY A 59 -15.92 13.83 3.64
CA GLY A 59 -16.39 15.16 4.06
C GLY A 59 -15.33 16.08 4.66
N GLN A 60 -14.08 15.63 4.85
CA GLN A 60 -13.07 16.39 5.60
C GLN A 60 -12.63 17.68 4.91
N ASP A 61 -12.67 17.75 3.57
CA ASP A 61 -12.34 18.95 2.80
C ASP A 61 -13.55 19.80 2.40
N GLY A 62 -14.75 19.43 2.87
CA GLY A 62 -16.03 20.06 2.54
C GLY A 62 -16.73 19.46 1.29
N SER A 63 -16.17 18.42 0.68
CA SER A 63 -16.72 17.71 -0.48
C SER A 63 -17.04 16.24 -0.14
N GLN A 64 -16.91 15.30 -1.08
CA GLN A 64 -17.00 13.86 -0.79
C GLN A 64 -15.69 13.38 -0.14
N ASN A 65 -15.05 12.31 -0.64
CA ASN A 65 -13.77 11.87 -0.09
C ASN A 65 -12.60 12.72 -0.58
N GLY A 66 -11.72 13.11 0.32
CA GLY A 66 -10.35 13.56 0.04
C GLY A 66 -9.31 12.53 0.47
N VAL A 67 -8.06 12.67 0.02
CA VAL A 67 -6.93 11.83 0.44
C VAL A 67 -6.12 12.56 1.49
N TYR A 68 -5.87 11.89 2.62
CA TYR A 68 -5.16 12.44 3.76
C TYR A 68 -4.00 11.53 4.14
N ALA A 69 -3.02 12.10 4.83
CA ALA A 69 -1.89 11.34 5.34
C ALA A 69 -1.38 11.87 6.69
N ARG A 70 -0.65 11.02 7.40
CA ARG A 70 0.05 11.38 8.64
C ARG A 70 1.36 10.62 8.77
N ARG A 71 2.37 11.33 9.28
CA ARG A 71 3.75 10.86 9.41
C ARG A 71 4.07 10.48 10.85
N TYR A 72 4.90 9.46 11.01
CA TYR A 72 5.32 8.92 12.28
C TYR A 72 6.82 8.61 12.30
N SER A 73 7.41 8.77 13.49
CA SER A 73 8.77 8.30 13.78
C SER A 73 8.82 6.77 13.85
N ALA A 74 10.03 6.21 13.92
CA ALA A 74 10.24 4.77 14.09
C ALA A 74 9.61 4.20 15.38
N GLN A 75 9.39 5.05 16.40
CA GLN A 75 8.77 4.68 17.66
C GLN A 75 7.24 4.88 17.66
N GLY A 76 6.65 5.23 16.51
CA GLY A 76 5.21 5.49 16.42
C GLY A 76 4.77 6.83 17.00
N LEU A 77 5.69 7.75 17.29
CA LEU A 77 5.32 9.12 17.65
C LEU A 77 4.89 9.90 16.40
N PRO A 78 3.75 10.61 16.41
CA PRO A 78 3.34 11.43 15.28
C PRO A 78 4.33 12.59 15.08
N LEU A 79 4.74 12.81 13.83
CA LEU A 79 5.66 13.88 13.43
C LEU A 79 4.92 15.15 12.96
N GLY A 80 3.61 15.20 13.19
CA GLY A 80 2.72 16.28 12.81
C GLY A 80 1.25 15.87 12.92
N ASN A 81 0.38 16.83 12.60
CA ASN A 81 -1.02 16.55 12.36
C ASN A 81 -1.19 15.82 11.02
N GLU A 82 -2.37 15.23 10.83
CA GLU A 82 -2.79 14.81 9.49
C GLU A 82 -2.86 16.01 8.54
N PHE A 83 -2.62 15.76 7.25
CA PHE A 83 -2.64 16.77 6.22
C PHE A 83 -3.28 16.22 4.94
N GLN A 84 -3.90 17.11 4.16
CA GLN A 84 -4.50 16.76 2.88
C GLN A 84 -3.41 16.54 1.82
N VAL A 85 -3.50 15.43 1.09
CA VAL A 85 -2.56 15.02 0.04
C VAL A 85 -2.94 15.65 -1.30
N ASN A 86 -4.21 15.49 -1.70
CA ASN A 86 -4.76 16.05 -2.93
C ASN A 86 -4.95 17.56 -2.83
N GLU A 87 -4.81 18.26 -3.96
CA GLU A 87 -5.12 19.68 -4.10
C GLU A 87 -6.54 19.88 -4.62
N HIS A 88 -6.96 19.05 -5.59
CA HIS A 88 -8.32 19.08 -6.11
C HIS A 88 -9.32 18.49 -5.13
N ARG A 89 -10.41 19.21 -4.85
CA ARG A 89 -11.42 18.85 -3.83
C ARG A 89 -12.76 18.44 -4.39
N ASP A 90 -13.06 18.77 -5.64
CA ASP A 90 -14.38 18.48 -6.18
C ASP A 90 -14.56 16.97 -6.37
N ASN A 91 -15.76 16.47 -6.10
CA ASN A 91 -16.10 15.06 -6.14
C ASN A 91 -15.22 14.21 -5.19
N ARG A 92 -14.71 13.07 -5.67
CA ARG A 92 -14.14 12.01 -4.85
C ARG A 92 -12.69 11.74 -5.24
N GLN A 93 -11.76 11.89 -4.29
CA GLN A 93 -10.37 11.45 -4.35
C GLN A 93 -10.17 10.30 -3.36
N PHE A 94 -9.70 9.15 -3.84
CA PHE A 94 -9.92 7.91 -3.11
C PHE A 94 -8.97 6.77 -3.51
N ALA A 95 -8.93 5.71 -2.68
CA ALA A 95 -8.10 4.51 -2.88
C ALA A 95 -6.58 4.73 -2.84
N PRO A 96 -6.01 5.50 -1.89
CA PRO A 96 -4.59 5.83 -1.94
C PRO A 96 -3.68 4.60 -1.90
N ARG A 97 -2.52 4.72 -2.57
CA ARG A 97 -1.35 3.84 -2.43
C ARG A 97 -0.13 4.72 -2.18
N ILE A 98 0.80 4.23 -1.38
CA ILE A 98 1.96 5.01 -0.95
C ILE A 98 3.24 4.18 -1.06
N ALA A 99 4.35 4.83 -1.42
CA ALA A 99 5.69 4.26 -1.35
C ALA A 99 6.67 5.31 -0.82
N ALA A 100 7.71 4.88 -0.11
CA ALA A 100 8.71 5.76 0.48
C ALA A 100 10.13 5.36 0.07
N ASP A 101 11.03 6.34 0.01
CA ASP A 101 12.45 6.15 -0.26
C ASP A 101 13.26 5.86 1.03
N ALA A 102 14.57 5.74 0.89
CA ALA A 102 15.46 5.41 2.01
C ALA A 102 15.54 6.51 3.08
N VAL A 103 15.24 7.76 2.72
CA VAL A 103 15.31 8.92 3.63
C VAL A 103 13.93 9.35 4.14
N GLY A 104 12.87 8.65 3.74
CA GLY A 104 11.50 8.89 4.16
C GLY A 104 10.74 9.91 3.32
N ALA A 105 11.27 10.36 2.18
CA ALA A 105 10.45 11.03 1.17
C ALA A 105 9.49 10.00 0.56
N PHE A 106 8.35 10.44 0.05
CA PHE A 106 7.30 9.51 -0.35
C PHE A 106 6.46 10.04 -1.52
N VAL A 107 5.80 9.12 -2.20
CA VAL A 107 4.80 9.39 -3.23
C VAL A 107 3.47 8.79 -2.78
N VAL A 108 2.39 9.55 -2.95
CA VAL A 108 1.02 9.04 -2.82
C VAL A 108 0.37 9.03 -4.19
N VAL A 109 -0.32 7.95 -4.53
CA VAL A 109 -1.05 7.76 -5.78
C VAL A 109 -2.51 7.46 -5.44
N TRP A 110 -3.47 8.08 -6.13
CA TRP A 110 -4.90 7.90 -5.85
C TRP A 110 -5.76 8.04 -7.11
N LEU A 111 -7.01 7.59 -7.00
CA LEU A 111 -8.02 7.80 -8.02
C LEU A 111 -8.75 9.11 -7.75
N SER A 112 -8.98 9.89 -8.79
CA SER A 112 -9.79 11.12 -8.73
C SER A 112 -10.96 11.00 -9.70
N ASN A 113 -12.16 11.38 -9.25
CA ASN A 113 -13.36 11.34 -10.08
C ASN A 113 -13.62 12.70 -10.73
N SER A 114 -13.57 12.72 -12.05
CA SER A 114 -13.98 13.85 -12.88
C SER A 114 -13.22 15.15 -12.63
N GLN A 115 -11.93 15.04 -12.31
CA GLN A 115 -11.06 16.18 -12.04
C GLN A 115 -10.70 16.95 -13.33
N ASP A 116 -10.26 16.22 -14.37
CA ASP A 116 -9.90 16.82 -15.66
C ASP A 116 -10.91 16.50 -16.77
N LYS A 117 -11.54 15.32 -16.69
CA LYS A 117 -12.46 14.79 -17.71
C LYS A 117 -13.46 13.83 -17.06
N ILE A 118 -14.57 13.53 -17.72
CA ILE A 118 -15.56 12.56 -17.23
C ILE A 118 -14.89 11.21 -16.90
N GLY A 119 -15.18 10.67 -15.73
CA GLY A 119 -14.74 9.35 -15.30
C GLY A 119 -13.65 9.38 -14.24
N ILE A 120 -13.01 8.23 -14.02
CA ILE A 120 -11.94 8.07 -13.02
C ILE A 120 -10.58 8.23 -13.71
N GLN A 121 -9.72 9.03 -13.10
CA GLN A 121 -8.32 9.24 -13.51
C GLN A 121 -7.36 8.91 -12.36
N LEU A 122 -6.08 8.71 -12.67
CA LEU A 122 -5.05 8.34 -11.70
C LEU A 122 -4.09 9.50 -11.49
N TYR A 123 -3.90 9.92 -10.25
CA TYR A 123 -3.04 11.03 -9.88
C TYR A 123 -1.98 10.61 -8.88
N ALA A 124 -0.91 11.39 -8.82
CA ALA A 124 0.14 11.23 -7.84
C ALA A 124 0.66 12.58 -7.35
N ARG A 125 1.28 12.56 -6.17
CA ARG A 125 2.03 13.70 -5.63
C ARG A 125 3.21 13.21 -4.79
N LEU A 126 4.34 13.91 -4.96
CA LEU A 126 5.56 13.64 -4.22
C LEU A 126 5.69 14.58 -3.03
N PHE A 127 6.24 14.06 -1.96
CA PHE A 127 6.52 14.77 -0.72
C PHE A 127 7.97 14.52 -0.31
N ASP A 128 8.58 15.51 0.34
CA ASP A 128 9.85 15.33 0.99
C ASP A 128 9.70 14.52 2.30
N ALA A 129 10.84 14.22 2.93
CA ALA A 129 10.86 13.48 4.18
C ALA A 129 10.19 14.22 5.34
N ALA A 130 9.94 15.54 5.25
CA ALA A 130 9.21 16.33 6.23
C ALA A 130 7.70 16.41 5.93
N GLY A 131 7.24 15.82 4.82
CA GLY A 131 5.85 15.88 4.38
C GLY A 131 5.50 17.17 3.64
N ASN A 132 6.49 17.97 3.23
CA ASN A 132 6.23 19.09 2.34
C ASN A 132 6.08 18.59 0.90
N PRO A 133 5.10 19.09 0.14
CA PRO A 133 4.93 18.69 -1.25
C PRO A 133 6.12 19.16 -2.10
N ARG A 134 6.63 18.27 -2.96
CA ARG A 134 7.70 18.57 -3.95
C ARG A 134 7.13 19.03 -5.29
N GLY A 135 5.99 19.71 -5.27
CA GLY A 135 5.24 20.13 -6.44
C GLY A 135 3.73 19.95 -6.26
N GLY A 136 2.98 20.31 -7.31
CA GLY A 136 1.55 20.02 -7.40
C GLY A 136 1.29 18.54 -7.66
N GLU A 137 0.02 18.15 -7.56
CA GLU A 137 -0.41 16.85 -8.05
C GLU A 137 -0.32 16.77 -9.59
N PHE A 138 -0.09 15.57 -10.12
CA PHE A 138 0.00 15.33 -11.56
C PHE A 138 -0.68 14.03 -11.96
N ARG A 139 -1.17 13.99 -13.20
CA ARG A 139 -1.85 12.83 -13.77
C ARG A 139 -0.86 11.77 -14.23
N VAL A 140 -1.21 10.50 -14.01
CA VAL A 140 -0.38 9.31 -14.28
C VAL A 140 -0.82 8.56 -15.54
N ASP A 141 -2.13 8.44 -15.75
CA ASP A 141 -2.71 7.65 -16.84
C ASP A 141 -2.56 8.31 -18.23
N THR A 142 -2.86 7.57 -19.30
CA THR A 142 -2.49 7.97 -20.68
C THR A 142 -3.46 8.93 -21.38
N ASP A 143 -4.45 9.49 -20.67
CA ASP A 143 -5.47 10.39 -21.22
C ASP A 143 -6.42 9.80 -22.27
N GLN A 144 -6.13 8.60 -22.78
CA GLN A 144 -6.82 8.01 -23.94
C GLN A 144 -7.97 7.08 -23.52
N HIS A 145 -7.88 6.51 -22.32
CA HIS A 145 -8.75 5.44 -21.87
C HIS A 145 -9.10 5.58 -20.39
N PRO A 146 -10.30 5.13 -19.97
CA PRO A 146 -10.66 5.08 -18.56
C PRO A 146 -9.74 4.12 -17.81
N VAL A 147 -9.27 4.59 -16.66
CA VAL A 147 -8.49 3.79 -15.72
C VAL A 147 -9.41 2.81 -15.01
N TYR A 148 -8.97 1.55 -14.93
CA TYR A 148 -9.57 0.59 -14.00
C TYR A 148 -9.06 0.88 -12.59
N THR A 149 -9.89 0.71 -11.57
CA THR A 149 -9.61 1.16 -10.19
C THR A 149 -8.43 0.47 -9.48
N GLN A 150 -7.66 -0.36 -10.19
CA GLN A 150 -6.57 -1.16 -9.66
C GLN A 150 -5.24 -0.66 -10.22
N PHE A 151 -4.34 -0.30 -9.31
CA PHE A 151 -3.03 0.26 -9.57
C PHE A 151 -2.11 -0.02 -8.37
N ASP A 152 -0.83 0.21 -8.54
CA ASP A 152 0.16 0.10 -7.47
C ASP A 152 1.37 0.99 -7.72
N VAL A 153 2.16 1.23 -6.67
CA VAL A 153 3.34 2.11 -6.72
C VAL A 153 4.50 1.53 -5.92
N ALA A 154 5.72 1.72 -6.43
CA ALA A 154 6.95 1.43 -5.71
C ALA A 154 7.96 2.56 -5.92
N MET A 155 8.82 2.76 -4.92
CA MET A 155 9.84 3.81 -4.90
C MET A 155 11.21 3.20 -4.52
N ALA A 156 12.25 3.59 -5.24
CA ALA A 156 13.64 3.21 -4.95
C ALA A 156 14.24 4.04 -3.82
N ALA A 157 15.40 3.62 -3.35
CA ALA A 157 16.19 4.34 -2.34
C ALA A 157 16.49 5.81 -2.69
N ASP A 158 16.61 6.12 -3.99
CA ASP A 158 16.95 7.43 -4.52
C ASP A 158 15.74 8.26 -4.96
N GLY A 159 14.53 7.81 -4.65
CA GLY A 159 13.28 8.51 -4.96
C GLY A 159 12.76 8.30 -6.39
N ARG A 160 13.38 7.46 -7.22
CA ARG A 160 12.75 7.00 -8.48
C ARG A 160 11.49 6.21 -8.18
N VAL A 161 10.45 6.40 -9.00
CA VAL A 161 9.13 5.81 -8.79
C VAL A 161 8.73 5.00 -10.02
N VAL A 162 8.05 3.87 -9.80
CA VAL A 162 7.24 3.20 -10.82
C VAL A 162 5.80 3.14 -10.33
N ILE A 163 4.89 3.55 -11.21
CA ILE A 163 3.44 3.37 -11.02
C ILE A 163 2.94 2.42 -12.09
N THR A 164 2.08 1.48 -11.72
CA THR A 164 1.45 0.50 -12.61
C THR A 164 -0.06 0.59 -12.52
N TRP A 165 -0.76 0.48 -13.64
CA TRP A 165 -2.22 0.60 -13.71
C TRP A 165 -2.80 -0.15 -14.90
N ILE A 166 -4.10 -0.42 -14.85
CA ILE A 166 -4.83 -1.02 -15.97
C ILE A 166 -5.70 0.04 -16.61
N GLU A 167 -5.61 0.16 -17.93
CA GLU A 167 -6.59 0.90 -18.73
C GLU A 167 -7.46 -0.06 -19.54
N ARG A 168 -8.63 0.43 -19.92
CA ARG A 168 -9.58 -0.30 -20.76
C ARG A 168 -9.96 0.54 -21.97
N ASP A 169 -9.87 -0.05 -23.16
CA ASP A 169 -10.23 0.63 -24.40
C ASP A 169 -11.70 1.16 -24.36
N ASN A 170 -11.92 2.33 -24.98
CA ASN A 170 -13.24 2.98 -25.00
C ASN A 170 -14.23 2.21 -25.88
N LEU A 171 -15.47 2.07 -25.41
CA LEU A 171 -16.57 1.52 -26.20
C LEU A 171 -17.09 2.58 -27.18
N LEU A 172 -16.53 2.63 -28.39
CA LEU A 172 -17.16 3.35 -29.50
C LEU A 172 -17.92 2.35 -30.39
N GLY A 173 -19.23 2.27 -30.21
CA GLY A 173 -20.17 1.83 -31.26
C GLY A 173 -20.13 0.37 -31.73
N SER A 174 -19.40 -0.54 -31.10
CA SER A 174 -19.45 -1.98 -31.46
C SER A 174 -19.35 -2.86 -30.21
N ALA A 175 -20.23 -3.86 -30.11
CA ALA A 175 -20.32 -4.83 -29.04
C ALA A 175 -19.15 -5.85 -29.01
N THR A 176 -17.95 -5.45 -29.41
CA THR A 176 -16.80 -6.35 -29.53
C THR A 176 -15.67 -5.94 -28.59
N VAL A 177 -15.48 -6.79 -27.57
CA VAL A 177 -14.26 -7.05 -26.81
C VAL A 177 -13.54 -5.84 -26.18
N GLN A 178 -13.68 -5.71 -24.85
CA GLN A 178 -12.94 -4.73 -24.05
C GLN A 178 -11.51 -5.19 -23.85
N ASN A 179 -10.56 -4.66 -24.63
CA ASN A 179 -9.15 -4.87 -24.31
C ASN A 179 -8.84 -4.20 -22.97
N LYS A 180 -8.07 -4.91 -22.15
CA LYS A 180 -7.40 -4.33 -21.00
C LYS A 180 -5.90 -4.34 -21.25
N THR A 181 -5.26 -3.23 -20.91
CA THR A 181 -3.82 -3.07 -21.04
C THR A 181 -3.23 -2.70 -19.69
N LEU A 182 -2.23 -3.47 -19.27
CA LEU A 182 -1.41 -3.19 -18.09
C LEU A 182 -0.26 -2.29 -18.52
N TYR A 183 -0.25 -1.09 -17.97
CA TYR A 183 0.80 -0.11 -18.17
C TYR A 183 1.66 0.04 -16.92
N ALA A 184 2.90 0.46 -17.14
CA ALA A 184 3.73 1.03 -16.10
C ALA A 184 4.46 2.27 -16.60
N ARG A 185 4.70 3.22 -15.71
CA ARG A 185 5.48 4.42 -16.00
C ARG A 185 6.47 4.73 -14.89
N ARG A 186 7.67 5.11 -15.32
CA ARG A 186 8.76 5.53 -14.45
C ARG A 186 8.74 7.03 -14.26
N TYR A 187 9.09 7.47 -13.08
CA TYR A 187 9.27 8.88 -12.74
C TYR A 187 10.58 9.06 -11.97
N GLY A 188 11.24 10.20 -12.18
CA GLY A 188 12.36 10.62 -11.36
C GLY A 188 11.89 11.14 -9.99
N ALA A 189 12.84 11.45 -9.11
CA ALA A 189 12.56 11.97 -7.76
C ALA A 189 11.85 13.34 -7.73
N SER A 190 11.76 14.03 -8.87
CA SER A 190 11.00 15.27 -9.05
C SER A 190 9.57 15.05 -9.55
N GLY A 191 9.16 13.81 -9.82
CA GLY A 191 7.88 13.49 -10.46
C GLY A 191 7.87 13.64 -11.98
N ALA A 192 9.01 13.93 -12.62
CA ALA A 192 9.11 13.95 -14.08
C ALA A 192 9.14 12.53 -14.65
N ALA A 193 8.30 12.25 -15.65
CA ALA A 193 8.28 10.95 -16.33
C ALA A 193 9.63 10.62 -17.00
N GLN A 194 10.04 9.35 -16.94
CA GLN A 194 11.31 8.87 -17.48
C GLN A 194 11.12 7.79 -18.54
N GLY A 195 11.72 8.03 -19.71
CA GLY A 195 11.63 7.15 -20.87
C GLY A 195 10.21 6.96 -21.39
N GLU A 196 10.04 5.94 -22.22
CA GLU A 196 8.75 5.60 -22.83
C GLU A 196 7.79 4.92 -21.85
N LEU A 197 6.50 5.04 -22.14
CA LEU A 197 5.46 4.27 -21.45
C LEU A 197 5.69 2.77 -21.67
N ILE A 198 5.56 1.97 -20.60
CA ILE A 198 5.79 0.53 -20.66
C ILE A 198 4.45 -0.18 -20.79
N THR A 199 4.21 -0.83 -21.93
CA THR A 199 3.12 -1.80 -22.11
C THR A 199 3.58 -3.16 -21.60
N VAL A 200 3.06 -3.58 -20.45
CA VAL A 200 3.48 -4.80 -19.75
C VAL A 200 2.77 -6.02 -20.32
N TYR A 201 1.45 -5.92 -20.48
CA TYR A 201 0.59 -6.99 -20.95
C TYR A 201 -0.70 -6.41 -21.53
N GLN A 202 -1.20 -7.00 -22.61
CA GLN A 202 -2.47 -6.63 -23.23
C GLN A 202 -3.27 -7.88 -23.53
N THR A 203 -4.57 -7.83 -23.28
CA THR A 203 -5.46 -8.97 -23.54
C THR A 203 -6.85 -8.54 -24.02
N PRO A 204 -7.40 -9.23 -25.03
CA PRO A 204 -8.77 -9.01 -25.48
C PRO A 204 -9.82 -9.73 -24.60
N LEU A 205 -9.53 -10.91 -24.04
CA LEU A 205 -10.58 -11.82 -23.54
C LEU A 205 -10.36 -12.35 -22.12
N TYR A 206 -9.37 -11.85 -21.39
CA TYR A 206 -9.09 -12.31 -20.03
C TYR A 206 -9.30 -11.21 -19.01
N LEU A 207 -9.77 -11.63 -17.82
CA LEU A 207 -9.73 -10.79 -16.64
C LEU A 207 -8.26 -10.45 -16.36
N LEU A 208 -7.89 -9.22 -16.68
CA LEU A 208 -6.69 -8.56 -16.19
C LEU A 208 -7.10 -7.73 -14.99
N ARG A 209 -6.49 -8.00 -13.83
CA ARG A 209 -6.75 -7.31 -12.57
C ARG A 209 -5.55 -7.36 -11.63
N VAL A 210 -5.61 -6.51 -10.60
CA VAL A 210 -4.67 -6.42 -9.47
C VAL A 210 -3.20 -6.38 -9.92
N PRO A 211 -2.78 -5.34 -10.66
CA PRO A 211 -1.37 -5.15 -10.92
C PRO A 211 -0.68 -4.75 -9.62
N THR A 212 0.52 -5.28 -9.40
CA THR A 212 1.34 -4.95 -8.23
C THR A 212 2.80 -4.81 -8.62
N VAL A 213 3.52 -3.92 -7.95
CA VAL A 213 4.91 -3.60 -8.27
C VAL A 213 5.76 -3.51 -7.01
N ALA A 214 6.98 -4.04 -7.08
CA ALA A 214 8.02 -3.80 -6.09
C ALA A 214 9.31 -3.38 -6.77
N MET A 215 10.12 -2.60 -6.07
CA MET A 215 11.35 -2.01 -6.59
C MET A 215 12.49 -2.20 -5.59
N ASP A 216 13.68 -2.49 -6.10
CA ASP A 216 14.89 -2.61 -5.30
C ASP A 216 15.57 -1.26 -5.06
N GLY A 217 16.62 -1.24 -4.24
CA GLY A 217 17.35 -0.01 -3.92
C GLY A 217 18.06 0.63 -5.12
N SER A 218 18.29 -0.13 -6.18
CA SER A 218 18.90 0.34 -7.44
C SER A 218 17.85 0.78 -8.47
N GLY A 219 16.57 0.66 -8.14
CA GLY A 219 15.44 0.99 -9.00
C GLY A 219 15.11 -0.06 -10.08
N ASN A 220 15.67 -1.27 -10.02
CA ASN A 220 15.12 -2.38 -10.79
C ASN A 220 13.79 -2.77 -10.17
N PHE A 221 12.84 -3.22 -10.98
CA PHE A 221 11.49 -3.50 -10.49
C PHE A 221 10.92 -4.77 -11.08
N VAL A 222 9.98 -5.34 -10.33
CA VAL A 222 9.23 -6.53 -10.74
C VAL A 222 7.75 -6.17 -10.68
N LEU A 223 7.08 -6.43 -11.79
CA LEU A 223 5.63 -6.29 -11.90
C LEU A 223 5.02 -7.68 -11.86
N ALA A 224 3.91 -7.80 -11.14
CA ALA A 224 3.08 -8.99 -11.17
C ALA A 224 1.62 -8.63 -11.41
N TRP A 225 0.90 -9.54 -12.04
CA TRP A 225 -0.47 -9.33 -12.43
C TRP A 225 -1.20 -10.65 -12.54
N PHE A 226 -2.51 -10.58 -12.37
CA PHE A 226 -3.40 -11.69 -12.58
C PHE A 226 -3.97 -11.66 -14.01
N VAL A 227 -4.00 -12.82 -14.66
CA VAL A 227 -4.63 -13.04 -15.97
C VAL A 227 -5.50 -14.29 -15.92
N GLY A 228 -6.73 -14.18 -16.41
CA GLY A 228 -7.63 -15.33 -16.58
C GLY A 228 -8.43 -15.63 -15.32
N ALA A 229 -8.59 -16.90 -14.96
CA ALA A 229 -9.21 -17.30 -13.68
C ALA A 229 -8.19 -17.93 -12.72
N ASP A 230 -6.95 -18.19 -13.18
CA ASP A 230 -6.09 -19.21 -12.58
C ASP A 230 -4.58 -18.93 -12.72
N SER A 231 -4.19 -17.74 -13.22
CA SER A 231 -2.77 -17.46 -13.45
C SER A 231 -2.30 -16.12 -12.91
N ILE A 232 -1.20 -16.16 -12.16
CA ILE A 232 -0.44 -15.00 -11.74
C ILE A 232 0.89 -15.04 -12.48
N TRP A 233 1.20 -13.95 -13.15
CA TRP A 233 2.41 -13.77 -13.93
C TRP A 233 3.23 -12.63 -13.35
N ALA A 234 4.53 -12.69 -13.59
CA ALA A 234 5.43 -11.60 -13.27
C ALA A 234 6.45 -11.37 -14.37
N ARG A 235 7.01 -10.16 -14.40
CA ARG A 235 8.11 -9.79 -15.29
C ARG A 235 9.02 -8.80 -14.60
N ARG A 236 10.32 -9.00 -14.80
CA ARG A 236 11.38 -8.18 -14.24
C ARG A 236 11.82 -7.11 -15.23
N TYR A 237 12.21 -5.97 -14.71
CA TYR A 237 12.70 -4.83 -15.46
C TYR A 237 13.94 -4.26 -14.78
N ASP A 238 14.85 -3.70 -15.56
CA ASP A 238 15.93 -2.89 -15.02
C ASP A 238 15.45 -1.47 -14.69
N ALA A 239 16.32 -0.70 -14.04
CA ALA A 239 16.11 0.72 -13.73
C ALA A 239 15.71 1.60 -14.93
N ALA A 240 16.11 1.23 -16.14
CA ALA A 240 15.78 1.93 -17.37
C ALA A 240 14.39 1.53 -17.93
N GLY A 241 13.70 0.59 -17.29
CA GLY A 241 12.41 0.07 -17.75
C GLY A 241 12.52 -0.97 -18.84
N LYS A 242 13.73 -1.49 -19.11
CA LYS A 242 13.92 -2.58 -20.08
C LYS A 242 13.68 -3.91 -19.38
N ALA A 243 12.87 -4.76 -20.02
CA ALA A 243 12.58 -6.07 -19.50
C ALA A 243 13.83 -6.96 -19.38
N ARG A 244 13.99 -7.62 -18.24
CA ARG A 244 15.03 -8.62 -17.97
C ARG A 244 14.42 -10.01 -18.15
N GLY A 245 14.38 -10.47 -19.40
CA GLY A 245 13.76 -11.74 -19.79
C GLY A 245 12.27 -11.65 -20.11
N GLY A 246 11.67 -12.81 -20.34
CA GLY A 246 10.23 -12.96 -20.58
C GLY A 246 9.40 -12.95 -19.29
N SER A 247 8.08 -12.87 -19.44
CA SER A 247 7.16 -13.10 -18.33
C SER A 247 7.23 -14.55 -17.86
N PHE A 248 7.08 -14.78 -16.56
CA PHE A 248 7.07 -16.11 -15.95
C PHE A 248 5.86 -16.30 -15.03
N ARG A 249 5.36 -17.53 -14.94
CA ARG A 249 4.23 -17.87 -14.07
C ARG A 249 4.69 -17.98 -12.61
N VAL A 250 4.04 -17.24 -11.74
CA VAL A 250 4.27 -17.27 -10.28
C VAL A 250 3.42 -18.35 -9.63
N SER A 251 2.14 -18.43 -10.00
CA SER A 251 1.22 -19.45 -9.48
C SER A 251 1.58 -20.86 -10.01
N PRO A 252 1.21 -21.93 -9.29
CA PRO A 252 1.28 -23.29 -9.81
C PRO A 252 0.53 -23.42 -11.14
N ALA A 253 1.00 -24.31 -12.01
CA ALA A 253 0.29 -24.69 -13.23
C ALA A 253 -0.77 -25.76 -12.95
N ASP A 254 -1.72 -25.43 -12.08
CA ASP A 254 -2.79 -26.32 -11.63
C ASP A 254 -4.14 -25.66 -11.93
N ALA A 255 -4.89 -26.23 -12.87
CA ALA A 255 -6.18 -25.72 -13.29
C ALA A 255 -7.28 -25.87 -12.22
N SER A 256 -7.03 -26.66 -11.16
CA SER A 256 -7.94 -26.77 -10.02
C SER A 256 -7.77 -25.61 -9.01
N LEU A 257 -6.63 -24.90 -9.07
CA LEU A 257 -6.36 -23.77 -8.19
C LEU A 257 -6.77 -22.46 -8.86
N ILE A 258 -7.88 -21.91 -8.38
CA ILE A 258 -8.23 -20.52 -8.65
C ILE A 258 -7.33 -19.65 -7.78
N VAL A 259 -6.63 -18.70 -8.40
CA VAL A 259 -5.74 -17.76 -7.70
C VAL A 259 -6.23 -16.34 -7.93
N ASP A 260 -5.96 -15.42 -7.01
CA ASP A 260 -6.25 -14.00 -7.23
C ASP A 260 -5.39 -13.12 -6.32
N ARG A 261 -5.55 -11.79 -6.46
CA ARG A 261 -5.02 -10.76 -5.57
C ARG A 261 -3.52 -10.94 -5.25
N PRO A 262 -2.63 -11.01 -6.27
CA PRO A 262 -1.20 -11.01 -6.01
C PRO A 262 -0.77 -9.71 -5.34
N ARG A 263 0.10 -9.81 -4.34
CA ARG A 263 0.91 -8.71 -3.80
C ARG A 263 2.37 -9.07 -3.85
N ILE A 264 3.22 -8.08 -4.07
CA ILE A 264 4.67 -8.24 -4.17
C ILE A 264 5.39 -7.28 -3.23
N ALA A 265 6.47 -7.74 -2.63
CA ALA A 265 7.44 -6.91 -1.93
C ALA A 265 8.86 -7.27 -2.36
N ALA A 266 9.77 -6.30 -2.33
CA ALA A 266 11.18 -6.48 -2.63
C ALA A 266 12.05 -5.85 -1.55
N ASP A 267 13.23 -6.41 -1.33
CA ASP A 267 14.26 -5.82 -0.49
C ASP A 267 15.20 -4.92 -1.31
N PHE A 268 16.08 -4.20 -0.62
CA PHE A 268 17.05 -3.30 -1.27
C PHE A 268 18.05 -4.03 -2.16
N ALA A 269 18.28 -5.33 -1.94
CA ALA A 269 19.16 -6.17 -2.75
C ALA A 269 18.47 -6.73 -4.01
N GLY A 270 17.14 -6.60 -4.09
CA GLY A 270 16.32 -7.06 -5.21
C GLY A 270 15.78 -8.47 -5.08
N ASN A 271 15.92 -9.13 -3.93
CA ASN A 271 15.11 -10.31 -3.66
C ASN A 271 13.66 -9.87 -3.53
N PHE A 272 12.73 -10.73 -3.94
CA PHE A 272 11.32 -10.39 -3.92
C PHE A 272 10.46 -11.60 -3.58
N ALA A 273 9.30 -11.33 -3.01
CA ALA A 273 8.32 -12.34 -2.64
C ALA A 273 6.94 -11.92 -3.09
N LEU A 274 6.12 -12.91 -3.46
CA LEU A 274 4.73 -12.72 -3.84
C LEU A 274 3.84 -13.55 -2.93
N ALA A 275 2.80 -12.92 -2.41
CA ALA A 275 1.68 -13.58 -1.76
C ALA A 275 0.42 -13.45 -2.63
N TRP A 276 -0.43 -14.47 -2.61
CA TRP A 276 -1.70 -14.46 -3.33
C TRP A 276 -2.71 -15.37 -2.64
N GLU A 277 -3.99 -15.15 -2.89
CA GLU A 277 -5.05 -15.98 -2.34
C GLU A 277 -5.47 -17.09 -3.31
N THR A 278 -6.10 -18.13 -2.77
CA THR A 278 -6.77 -19.20 -3.52
C THR A 278 -8.25 -19.29 -3.17
N GLY A 279 -9.11 -19.62 -4.13
CA GLY A 279 -10.56 -19.79 -3.91
C GLY A 279 -11.42 -19.21 -5.03
N ALA A 280 -12.70 -19.61 -5.11
CA ALA A 280 -13.58 -19.22 -6.21
C ALA A 280 -14.09 -17.78 -6.06
N ALA A 281 -14.05 -17.03 -7.17
CA ALA A 281 -14.70 -15.74 -7.25
C ALA A 281 -16.23 -15.91 -7.12
N GLY A 282 -16.78 -15.64 -5.94
CA GLY A 282 -18.22 -15.42 -5.75
C GLY A 282 -19.02 -16.47 -4.98
N ASP A 283 -18.40 -17.51 -4.40
CA ASP A 283 -19.11 -18.47 -3.52
C ASP A 283 -18.69 -18.42 -2.04
N GLY A 284 -17.68 -17.61 -1.70
CA GLY A 284 -17.21 -17.43 -0.32
C GLY A 284 -16.34 -18.59 0.22
N SER A 285 -15.91 -19.53 -0.64
CA SER A 285 -14.98 -20.60 -0.25
C SER A 285 -13.52 -20.14 -0.29
N ASP A 286 -13.12 -19.32 0.69
CA ASP A 286 -11.72 -18.89 0.83
C ASP A 286 -10.83 -20.09 1.14
N SER A 287 -9.86 -20.36 0.26
CA SER A 287 -9.07 -21.60 0.31
C SER A 287 -7.67 -21.42 0.91
N GLY A 288 -7.23 -20.18 1.15
CA GLY A 288 -5.99 -19.84 1.85
C GLY A 288 -5.03 -18.96 1.05
N VAL A 289 -4.01 -18.45 1.74
CA VAL A 289 -2.93 -17.65 1.14
C VAL A 289 -1.72 -18.52 0.80
N TYR A 290 -1.06 -18.21 -0.31
CA TYR A 290 0.18 -18.84 -0.76
C TYR A 290 1.31 -17.83 -0.84
N LEU A 291 2.54 -18.33 -0.71
CA LEU A 291 3.77 -17.55 -0.80
C LEU A 291 4.74 -18.17 -1.80
N ARG A 292 5.47 -17.32 -2.53
CA ARG A 292 6.67 -17.70 -3.28
C ARG A 292 7.68 -16.57 -3.33
N SER A 293 8.93 -16.89 -3.06
CA SER A 293 10.07 -15.98 -3.05
C SER A 293 11.08 -16.29 -4.14
N TYR A 294 11.87 -15.26 -4.49
CA TYR A 294 12.85 -15.27 -5.55
C TYR A 294 14.08 -14.46 -5.13
N ASP A 295 15.24 -14.84 -5.63
CA ASP A 295 16.43 -13.99 -5.53
C ASP A 295 16.37 -12.82 -6.52
N ALA A 296 17.33 -11.90 -6.40
CA ALA A 296 17.51 -10.80 -7.35
C ALA A 296 17.80 -11.23 -8.79
N GLY A 297 18.08 -12.51 -9.05
CA GLY A 297 18.17 -13.10 -10.38
C GLY A 297 16.81 -13.55 -10.94
N GLY A 298 15.76 -13.57 -10.12
CA GLY A 298 14.46 -14.13 -10.47
C GLY A 298 14.42 -15.66 -10.37
N ARG A 299 15.42 -16.29 -9.76
CA ARG A 299 15.38 -17.73 -9.48
C ARG A 299 14.55 -17.94 -8.20
N ALA A 300 13.59 -18.85 -8.28
CA ALA A 300 12.75 -19.17 -7.12
C ALA A 300 13.59 -19.78 -5.99
N LEU A 301 13.38 -19.29 -4.77
CA LEU A 301 14.04 -19.76 -3.56
C LEU A 301 13.20 -20.80 -2.80
N MET A 302 11.92 -20.87 -3.12
CA MET A 302 10.97 -21.85 -2.61
C MET A 302 9.99 -22.29 -3.70
N LYS A 303 9.29 -23.40 -3.44
CA LYS A 303 8.06 -23.75 -4.17
C LYS A 303 6.93 -22.85 -3.68
N ALA A 304 5.88 -22.71 -4.48
CA ALA A 304 4.64 -22.10 -3.99
C ALA A 304 4.12 -22.93 -2.81
N THR A 305 3.95 -22.31 -1.65
CA THR A 305 3.57 -22.99 -0.41
C THR A 305 2.34 -22.31 0.18
N ARG A 306 1.34 -23.11 0.58
CA ARG A 306 0.19 -22.63 1.34
C ARG A 306 0.64 -22.23 2.74
N LEU A 307 0.20 -21.06 3.18
CA LEU A 307 0.51 -20.51 4.50
C LEU A 307 -0.42 -21.08 5.59
N ASP A 308 -0.19 -20.63 6.81
CA ASP A 308 -0.96 -21.02 7.99
C ASP A 308 -2.47 -20.82 7.78
N SER A 309 -3.29 -21.68 8.39
CA SER A 309 -4.75 -21.67 8.22
C SER A 309 -5.43 -20.41 8.77
N ALA A 310 -4.75 -19.61 9.59
CA ALA A 310 -5.23 -18.31 10.02
C ALA A 310 -5.22 -17.25 8.90
N LEU A 311 -4.43 -17.44 7.84
CA LEU A 311 -4.29 -16.53 6.70
C LEU A 311 -5.15 -17.00 5.52
N LEU A 312 -6.32 -16.38 5.32
CA LEU A 312 -7.32 -16.89 4.36
C LEU A 312 -7.43 -16.09 3.05
N ARG A 313 -7.46 -14.75 3.12
CA ARG A 313 -7.77 -13.88 1.95
C ARG A 313 -7.15 -12.49 2.06
N ASN A 314 -7.20 -11.73 0.97
CA ASN A 314 -6.70 -10.35 0.89
C ASN A 314 -5.27 -10.21 1.46
N PRO A 315 -4.28 -10.92 0.89
CA PRO A 315 -2.93 -10.87 1.42
C PRO A 315 -2.32 -9.49 1.20
N GLU A 316 -1.50 -9.09 2.17
CA GLU A 316 -0.54 -7.99 2.10
C GLU A 316 0.84 -8.56 2.46
N ILE A 317 1.89 -7.99 1.91
CA ILE A 317 3.25 -8.51 2.08
C ILE A 317 4.24 -7.38 2.22
N ALA A 318 5.19 -7.54 3.14
CA ALA A 318 6.39 -6.74 3.20
C ALA A 318 7.64 -7.63 3.28
N LEU A 319 8.75 -7.09 2.80
CA LEU A 319 10.04 -7.76 2.83
C LEU A 319 11.07 -6.78 3.43
N GLY A 320 11.62 -7.12 4.59
CA GLY A 320 12.56 -6.28 5.34
C GLY A 320 13.73 -7.08 5.90
N GLY A 321 14.44 -6.51 6.87
CA GLY A 321 15.66 -7.14 7.43
C GLY A 321 15.44 -8.52 8.08
N ALA A 322 14.22 -8.78 8.58
CA ALA A 322 13.83 -10.04 9.21
C ALA A 322 13.30 -11.10 8.23
N GLY A 323 13.19 -10.79 6.94
CA GLY A 323 12.56 -11.65 5.94
C GLY A 323 11.17 -11.16 5.55
N ILE A 324 10.31 -12.11 5.19
CA ILE A 324 8.98 -11.87 4.63
C ILE A 324 7.98 -11.82 5.78
N VAL A 325 7.11 -10.81 5.80
CA VAL A 325 5.88 -10.84 6.58
C VAL A 325 4.69 -10.89 5.63
N VAL A 326 3.76 -11.80 5.88
CA VAL A 326 2.48 -11.85 5.15
C VAL A 326 1.37 -11.56 6.15
N ALA A 327 0.55 -10.57 5.85
CA ALA A 327 -0.70 -10.30 6.56
C ALA A 327 -1.88 -10.76 5.70
N ALA A 328 -2.93 -11.30 6.31
CA ALA A 328 -4.13 -11.73 5.60
C ALA A 328 -5.35 -11.70 6.52
N HIS A 329 -6.52 -11.63 5.89
CA HIS A 329 -7.79 -11.58 6.59
C HIS A 329 -8.32 -12.99 6.88
N SER A 330 -8.95 -13.15 8.04
CA SER A 330 -9.83 -14.27 8.39
C SER A 330 -10.97 -13.77 9.29
N SER A 331 -10.96 -14.09 10.59
CA SER A 331 -11.83 -13.49 11.62
C SER A 331 -11.31 -12.13 12.13
N GLY A 332 -10.11 -11.74 11.69
CA GLY A 332 -9.43 -10.48 11.94
C GLY A 332 -8.30 -10.32 10.92
N VAL A 333 -7.30 -9.51 11.25
CA VAL A 333 -6.06 -9.39 10.48
C VAL A 333 -5.00 -10.25 11.17
N TYR A 334 -4.56 -11.30 10.51
CA TYR A 334 -3.50 -12.18 10.99
C TYR A 334 -2.24 -11.98 10.18
N ALA A 335 -1.09 -12.19 10.81
CA ALA A 335 0.19 -12.13 10.14
C ALA A 335 1.12 -13.26 10.59
N GLN A 336 2.08 -13.59 9.75
CA GLN A 336 3.15 -14.53 10.06
C GLN A 336 4.42 -14.15 9.32
N CYS A 337 5.57 -14.43 9.94
CA CYS A 337 6.89 -14.17 9.38
C CYS A 337 7.51 -15.43 8.78
N TYR A 338 8.25 -15.26 7.68
CA TYR A 338 8.91 -16.33 6.94
C TYR A 338 10.30 -15.92 6.47
N GLY A 339 11.22 -16.87 6.47
CA GLY A 339 12.49 -16.72 5.75
C GLY A 339 12.26 -16.74 4.23
N LEU A 340 13.24 -16.25 3.46
CA LEU A 340 13.20 -16.32 1.99
C LEU A 340 13.15 -17.76 1.45
N ASN A 341 13.46 -18.77 2.26
CA ASN A 341 13.29 -20.19 1.90
C ASN A 341 11.85 -20.71 2.13
N GLY A 342 10.94 -19.88 2.65
CA GLY A 342 9.56 -20.22 2.99
C GLY A 342 9.38 -20.87 4.37
N ALA A 343 10.45 -21.01 5.17
CA ALA A 343 10.33 -21.50 6.54
C ALA A 343 9.65 -20.45 7.42
N ALA A 344 8.60 -20.83 8.15
CA ALA A 344 7.99 -19.98 9.16
C ALA A 344 9.01 -19.65 10.27
N LEU A 345 9.10 -18.39 10.65
CA LEU A 345 9.98 -17.90 11.72
C LEU A 345 9.25 -17.83 13.06
N ASP A 346 7.92 -17.74 13.02
CA ASP A 346 7.04 -17.64 14.17
C ASP A 346 5.71 -18.37 13.93
N GLN A 347 4.81 -18.30 14.91
CA GLN A 347 3.41 -18.71 14.75
C GLN A 347 2.59 -17.53 14.22
N ALA A 348 1.53 -17.82 13.47
CA ALA A 348 0.59 -16.78 13.06
C ALA A 348 0.01 -16.05 14.27
N PHE A 349 0.01 -14.72 14.22
CA PHE A 349 -0.46 -13.85 15.30
C PHE A 349 -1.48 -12.84 14.78
N ARG A 350 -2.32 -12.33 15.68
CA ARG A 350 -3.34 -11.33 15.35
C ARG A 350 -2.74 -9.92 15.42
N ALA A 351 -2.84 -9.18 14.31
CA ALA A 351 -2.34 -7.81 14.18
C ALA A 351 -3.34 -6.76 14.70
N ASP A 352 -4.63 -6.92 14.36
CA ASP A 352 -5.70 -6.01 14.76
C ASP A 352 -6.14 -6.20 16.23
N THR A 353 -6.74 -5.16 16.81
CA THR A 353 -7.55 -5.29 18.02
C THR A 353 -8.92 -5.85 17.64
N ALA A 354 -9.42 -6.83 18.40
CA ALA A 354 -10.65 -7.59 18.13
C ALA A 354 -11.68 -6.82 17.28
N ALA A 355 -11.74 -7.16 16.00
CA ALA A 355 -12.73 -6.64 15.08
C ALA A 355 -14.13 -6.88 15.66
N GLN A 356 -14.95 -5.84 15.71
CA GLN A 356 -16.40 -6.02 15.79
C GLN A 356 -16.82 -6.92 14.58
N PRO A 357 -17.88 -7.72 14.67
CA PRO A 357 -18.31 -8.55 13.55
C PRO A 357 -18.48 -7.70 12.27
N GLY A 358 -17.68 -7.97 11.23
CA GLY A 358 -17.74 -7.32 9.92
C GLY A 358 -16.81 -6.12 9.69
N THR A 359 -15.82 -5.85 10.56
CA THR A 359 -15.20 -4.51 10.59
C THR A 359 -13.78 -4.34 10.04
N SER A 360 -13.08 -5.40 9.61
CA SER A 360 -11.75 -5.28 8.98
C SER A 360 -11.79 -5.63 7.49
N LEU A 361 -11.71 -4.63 6.60
CA LEU A 361 -11.79 -4.83 5.14
C LEU A 361 -10.50 -4.55 4.38
N PHE A 362 -9.64 -3.68 4.92
CA PHE A 362 -8.38 -3.28 4.29
C PHE A 362 -7.32 -3.17 5.38
N ALA A 363 -6.32 -4.02 5.30
CA ALA A 363 -5.10 -3.94 6.08
C ALA A 363 -3.92 -3.60 5.16
N ASP A 364 -2.82 -3.16 5.77
CA ASP A 364 -1.52 -3.02 5.10
C ASP A 364 -0.41 -3.34 6.10
N VAL A 365 0.75 -3.78 5.60
CA VAL A 365 1.91 -4.14 6.41
C VAL A 365 3.19 -3.58 5.80
N ALA A 366 4.06 -3.05 6.65
CA ALA A 366 5.39 -2.61 6.24
C ALA A 366 6.45 -2.98 7.28
N ALA A 367 7.66 -3.30 6.80
CA ALA A 367 8.81 -3.66 7.62
C ALA A 367 9.97 -2.69 7.39
N ASP A 368 10.78 -2.45 8.42
CA ASP A 368 12.05 -1.71 8.29
C ASP A 368 13.27 -2.62 8.09
N ALA A 369 14.45 -2.02 7.94
CA ALA A 369 15.70 -2.75 7.76
C ALA A 369 16.13 -3.55 9.01
N SER A 370 15.57 -3.26 10.17
CA SER A 370 15.77 -4.03 11.40
C SER A 370 14.71 -5.13 11.58
N GLY A 371 13.74 -5.22 10.66
CA GLY A 371 12.66 -6.20 10.71
C GLY A 371 11.44 -5.77 11.53
N ASN A 372 11.44 -4.59 12.16
CA ASN A 372 10.29 -4.14 12.92
C ASN A 372 9.11 -3.87 11.99
N LEU A 373 7.90 -4.18 12.46
CA LEU A 373 6.70 -4.16 11.65
C LEU A 373 5.76 -3.04 12.06
N VAL A 374 5.04 -2.48 11.09
CA VAL A 374 3.83 -1.69 11.31
C VAL A 374 2.71 -2.36 10.53
N PHE A 375 1.57 -2.51 11.19
CA PHE A 375 0.31 -2.88 10.54
C PHE A 375 -0.63 -1.70 10.62
N ALA A 376 -1.42 -1.51 9.58
CA ALA A 376 -2.53 -0.57 9.58
C ALA A 376 -3.81 -1.26 9.11
N TRP A 377 -4.94 -0.82 9.64
CA TRP A 377 -6.25 -1.33 9.26
C TRP A 377 -7.32 -0.26 9.48
N GLN A 378 -8.45 -0.41 8.80
CA GLN A 378 -9.65 0.35 9.14
C GLN A 378 -10.54 -0.47 10.08
N ASN A 379 -11.22 0.21 11.00
CA ASN A 379 -12.20 -0.39 11.90
C ASN A 379 -13.29 0.65 12.22
N PHE A 380 -14.46 0.24 12.69
CA PHE A 380 -15.41 1.21 13.25
C PHE A 380 -14.82 1.83 14.51
N GLY A 381 -14.92 3.15 14.63
CA GLY A 381 -14.53 3.87 15.84
C GLY A 381 -15.49 3.56 16.99
N ASP A 382 -14.97 3.61 18.22
CA ASP A 382 -15.79 3.49 19.44
C ASP A 382 -16.64 4.74 19.70
N ASP A 383 -16.43 5.81 18.92
CA ASP A 383 -17.10 7.12 19.01
C ASP A 383 -18.40 7.20 18.19
N GLY A 384 -18.74 6.16 17.43
CA GLY A 384 -20.00 6.07 16.69
C GLY A 384 -20.08 6.97 15.45
N SER A 385 -18.99 7.59 15.02
CA SER A 385 -18.96 8.55 13.91
C SER A 385 -18.62 7.94 12.55
N GLY A 386 -18.28 6.64 12.50
CA GLY A 386 -17.96 5.91 11.27
C GLY A 386 -16.74 5.00 11.46
N ARG A 387 -16.05 4.74 10.34
CA ARG A 387 -14.77 4.02 10.33
C ARG A 387 -13.60 4.96 10.61
N GLY A 388 -12.65 4.51 11.42
CA GLY A 388 -11.35 5.13 11.62
C GLY A 388 -10.21 4.26 11.09
N VAL A 389 -9.03 4.87 10.97
CA VAL A 389 -7.78 4.20 10.63
C VAL A 389 -6.96 3.97 11.89
N PHE A 390 -6.47 2.75 12.06
CA PHE A 390 -5.70 2.32 13.21
C PHE A 390 -4.37 1.72 12.76
N ALA A 391 -3.38 1.75 13.64
CA ALA A 391 -2.09 1.11 13.39
C ALA A 391 -1.52 0.49 14.68
N ARG A 392 -0.58 -0.43 14.51
CA ARG A 392 0.15 -1.11 15.59
C ARG A 392 1.55 -1.48 15.18
N LEU A 393 2.50 -1.26 16.08
CA LEU A 393 3.91 -1.62 15.90
C LEU A 393 4.21 -2.96 16.56
N PHE A 394 5.04 -3.77 15.90
CA PHE A 394 5.61 -5.00 16.44
C PHE A 394 7.13 -4.95 16.33
N SER A 395 7.81 -5.62 17.26
CA SER A 395 9.24 -5.88 17.15
C SER A 395 9.53 -6.79 15.94
N ALA A 396 10.81 -6.89 15.59
CA ALA A 396 11.25 -7.78 14.52
C ALA A 396 10.81 -9.24 14.72
N CYS A 397 10.54 -9.89 13.58
CA CYS A 397 10.72 -11.32 13.46
C CYS A 397 12.23 -11.64 13.50
#